data_AF-A0A661P7E2-F1
#
_entry.id   AF-A0A661P7E2-F1
#
_cell.length_a   1.000
_cell.length_b   1.000
_cell.length_c   1.000
_cell.angle_alpha   90.00
_cell.angle_beta   90.00
_cell.angle_gamma   90.00
#
_symmetry.space_group_name_H-M   'P 1'
#
loop_
_entity.id
_entity.type
_entity.pdbx_description
1 polymer ?
#
loop_
_entity_poly.entity_id
_entity_poly.type
_entity_poly.pdbx_seq_one_letter_code
_entity_poly.pdbx_strand_id
1 'polypeptide(L)'
;TQCSGGSVLCNQNTFPSAEICDGLDNDCDGTADDGNPGGGSSCSTGLPGECAAGTTQCSGGTVVCNQNVASGPETCDGLDNDCDGTADEGDPGGGAMCSTGLDGLCDNGITQCSGGVLGCNQVVFPVAEICDGQDNDCNGTADDGNPGGGASCSTGLPGVCDTGATACQGGSLACVQTVFASAEVCDGLDNDCNGSADEGNPGGGAACSTGLPGICGPGTTLCQGGSLDCIQSTPAVAEVCGDGLDNNCDGATDEGCGGTCGSTTCPGGSCVDVGGTCFYLADPTDRTKAEASTICAGLGAGWDICTSTDICQTPVYNYLAGEGCSCSGGPGACNCAIINVYLHALDFTMSLWTRALPSPACGAETTCAESGSYACGAVLCCN
;
A
#
# COMPACT_ATOMS: atom_id res chain seq x y z
N THR A 1 71.26 50.41 103.18
CA THR A 1 70.94 50.42 104.62
C THR A 1 71.84 51.40 105.35
N GLN A 2 71.29 52.13 106.32
CA GLN A 2 72.03 53.03 107.21
C GLN A 2 71.62 52.72 108.66
N CYS A 3 72.57 52.82 109.60
CA CYS A 3 72.27 52.67 111.03
C CYS A 3 72.00 54.04 111.64
N SER A 4 70.81 54.23 112.22
CA SER A 4 70.44 55.46 112.94
C SER A 4 69.64 55.09 114.19
N GLY A 5 70.08 55.53 115.37
CA GLY A 5 69.38 55.26 116.63
C GLY A 5 69.39 53.80 117.12
N GLY A 6 70.30 52.95 116.62
CA GLY A 6 70.42 51.55 117.06
C GLY A 6 69.50 50.57 116.32
N SER A 7 68.74 51.03 115.32
CA SER A 7 68.00 50.17 114.39
C SER A 7 68.56 50.29 112.97
N VAL A 8 68.47 49.19 112.21
CA VAL A 8 68.81 49.19 110.78
C VAL A 8 67.64 49.84 110.04
N LEU A 9 67.86 51.03 109.48
CA LEU A 9 66.92 51.65 108.55
C LEU A 9 67.28 51.24 107.12
N CYS A 10 66.30 50.69 106.41
CA CYS A 10 66.37 50.53 104.97
C CYS A 10 66.12 51.90 104.32
N ASN A 11 67.17 52.63 103.99
CA ASN A 11 67.05 53.73 103.04
C ASN A 11 66.68 53.14 101.68
N GLN A 12 65.65 53.70 101.04
CA GLN A 12 65.29 53.37 99.66
C GLN A 12 66.35 53.95 98.73
N ASN A 13 67.12 53.06 98.10
CA ASN A 13 68.22 53.45 97.20
C ASN A 13 67.80 53.41 95.72
N THR A 14 66.65 52.79 95.44
CA THR A 14 66.01 52.64 94.13
C THR A 14 64.65 53.29 94.21
N PHE A 15 64.45 54.35 93.42
CA PHE A 15 63.18 55.06 93.34
C PHE A 15 62.29 54.37 92.29
N PRO A 16 60.97 54.31 92.51
CA PRO A 16 60.02 53.88 91.49
C PRO A 16 60.26 54.59 90.16
N SER A 17 60.34 53.84 89.07
CA SER A 17 60.38 54.34 87.69
C SER A 17 59.29 53.67 86.87
N ALA A 18 58.90 54.24 85.73
CA ALA A 18 57.95 53.58 84.84
C ALA A 18 58.43 52.17 84.47
N GLU A 19 57.48 51.23 84.40
CA GLU A 19 57.73 49.85 84.00
C GLU A 19 58.48 49.78 82.65
N ILE A 20 59.48 48.90 82.60
CA ILE A 20 60.14 48.46 81.38
C ILE A 20 59.98 46.95 81.29
N CYS A 21 59.87 46.40 80.08
CA CYS A 21 59.65 44.96 79.91
C CYS A 21 60.93 44.16 80.20
N ASP A 22 61.19 43.90 81.48
CA ASP A 22 62.39 43.20 81.98
C ASP A 22 62.08 42.12 83.03
N GLY A 23 60.80 41.93 83.38
CA GLY A 23 60.36 40.92 84.34
C GLY A 23 60.54 41.35 85.79
N LEU A 24 60.87 42.62 86.04
CA LEU A 24 61.00 43.23 87.35
C LEU A 24 59.85 44.21 87.59
N ASP A 25 59.58 44.47 88.87
CA ASP A 25 58.64 45.49 89.34
C ASP A 25 59.43 46.80 89.54
N ASN A 26 59.43 47.68 88.53
CA ASN A 26 60.25 48.89 88.51
C ASN A 26 59.59 50.06 89.25
N ASP A 27 58.26 50.09 89.33
CA ASP A 27 57.48 51.10 90.04
C ASP A 27 57.10 50.71 91.48
N CYS A 28 57.42 49.48 91.87
CA CYS A 28 57.22 48.89 93.20
C CYS A 28 55.75 48.79 93.62
N ASP A 29 54.82 48.59 92.68
CA ASP A 29 53.39 48.43 92.95
C ASP A 29 52.97 46.99 93.33
N GLY A 30 53.90 46.04 93.21
CA GLY A 30 53.69 44.63 93.51
C GLY A 30 53.40 43.75 92.29
N THR A 31 53.38 44.32 91.09
CA THR A 31 53.19 43.62 89.81
C THR A 31 54.28 43.98 88.81
N ALA A 32 55.11 42.99 88.45
CA ALA A 32 56.11 43.19 87.40
C ALA A 32 55.45 43.35 86.02
N ASP A 33 55.99 44.27 85.21
CA ASP A 33 55.59 44.53 83.82
C ASP A 33 54.09 44.91 83.64
N ASP A 34 53.43 45.55 84.61
CA ASP A 34 52.03 45.98 84.44
C ASP A 34 51.88 47.05 83.34
N GLY A 35 50.74 47.05 82.64
CA GLY A 35 50.41 48.04 81.62
C GLY A 35 51.07 47.83 80.26
N ASN A 36 51.66 46.65 80.00
CA ASN A 36 52.29 46.29 78.72
C ASN A 36 53.45 47.24 78.32
N PRO A 37 54.49 47.40 79.17
CA PRO A 37 55.60 48.32 78.90
C PRO A 37 56.34 47.95 77.61
N GLY A 38 56.60 48.94 76.74
CA GLY A 38 57.22 48.70 75.43
C GLY A 38 56.32 48.00 74.40
N GLY A 39 55.07 47.68 74.75
CA GLY A 39 54.06 47.12 73.87
C GLY A 39 53.24 48.16 73.08
N GLY A 40 52.37 47.68 72.19
CA GLY A 40 51.40 48.49 71.44
C GLY A 40 51.91 49.10 70.13
N SER A 41 53.16 48.84 69.74
CA SER A 41 53.71 49.29 68.45
C SER A 41 53.48 48.24 67.36
N SER A 42 53.30 48.67 66.11
CA SER A 42 53.29 47.76 64.97
C SER A 42 54.64 47.09 64.82
N CYS A 43 54.65 45.78 64.60
CA CYS A 43 55.85 44.99 64.37
C CYS A 43 55.61 43.97 63.24
N SER A 44 56.71 43.39 62.74
CA SER A 44 56.68 42.30 61.76
C SER A 44 56.93 40.98 62.48
N THR A 45 56.03 40.02 62.36
CA THR A 45 56.14 38.69 62.99
C THR A 45 57.19 37.82 62.30
N GLY A 46 57.49 38.11 61.03
CA GLY A 46 58.38 37.31 60.19
C GLY A 46 57.67 36.15 59.48
N LEU A 47 56.36 35.98 59.70
CA LEU A 47 55.49 35.08 58.95
C LEU A 47 55.07 35.74 57.62
N PRO A 48 54.71 34.96 56.58
CA PRO A 48 54.16 35.49 55.34
C PRO A 48 52.67 35.85 55.49
N GLY A 49 52.07 36.33 54.39
CA GLY A 49 50.63 36.56 54.30
C GLY A 49 50.04 37.54 55.31
N GLU A 50 48.80 37.28 55.69
CA GLU A 50 48.03 38.08 56.66
C GLU A 50 48.65 38.04 58.06
N CYS A 51 49.47 37.03 58.37
CA CYS A 51 50.16 36.90 59.66
C CYS A 51 51.37 37.83 59.81
N ALA A 52 51.83 38.48 58.74
CA ALA A 52 53.05 39.29 58.76
C ALA A 52 52.96 40.48 59.73
N ALA A 53 51.77 41.09 59.84
CA ALA A 53 51.52 42.22 60.71
C ALA A 53 51.24 41.78 62.16
N GLY A 54 51.97 42.35 63.11
CA GLY A 54 51.77 42.12 64.53
C GLY A 54 51.78 43.39 65.37
N THR A 55 51.49 43.22 66.65
CA THR A 55 51.56 44.27 67.67
C THR A 55 52.48 43.81 68.80
N THR A 56 53.37 44.69 69.27
CA THR A 56 54.29 44.36 70.36
C THR A 56 53.54 44.15 71.67
N GLN A 57 53.93 43.12 72.43
CA GLN A 57 53.41 42.84 73.77
C GLN A 57 54.57 42.47 74.70
N CYS A 58 54.56 42.97 75.93
CA CYS A 58 55.43 42.50 76.98
C CYS A 58 54.90 41.17 77.52
N SER A 59 55.68 40.10 77.35
CA SER A 59 55.34 38.77 77.84
C SER A 59 56.59 38.10 78.40
N GLY A 60 56.57 37.81 79.70
CA GLY A 60 57.67 37.14 80.41
C GLY A 60 58.96 37.97 80.45
N GLY A 61 58.86 39.28 80.71
CA GLY A 61 60.01 40.19 80.76
C GLY A 61 60.71 40.43 79.41
N THR A 62 60.01 40.17 78.30
CA THR A 62 60.52 40.44 76.95
C THR A 62 59.43 41.01 76.04
N VAL A 63 59.79 41.97 75.20
CA VAL A 63 58.88 42.49 74.16
C VAL A 63 58.83 41.49 73.01
N VAL A 64 57.69 40.84 72.84
CA VAL A 64 57.39 39.91 71.74
C VAL A 64 56.49 40.57 70.70
N CYS A 65 56.56 40.11 69.45
CA CYS A 65 55.64 40.55 68.39
C CYS A 65 54.56 39.48 68.20
N ASN A 66 53.32 39.79 68.58
CA ASN A 66 52.19 38.88 68.39
C ASN A 66 51.45 39.23 67.10
N GLN A 67 51.12 38.22 66.29
CA GLN A 67 50.33 38.40 65.07
C GLN A 67 48.97 39.03 65.35
N ASN A 68 48.54 39.94 64.48
CA ASN A 68 47.22 40.56 64.57
C ASN A 68 46.12 39.62 64.04
N VAL A 69 46.46 38.75 63.09
CA VAL A 69 45.57 37.75 62.48
C VAL A 69 46.18 36.37 62.74
N ALA A 70 45.39 35.46 63.33
CA ALA A 70 45.77 34.05 63.50
C ALA A 70 45.69 33.31 62.16
N SER A 71 46.58 32.34 61.91
CA SER A 71 46.47 31.51 60.71
C SER A 71 45.15 30.74 60.70
N GLY A 72 44.52 30.67 59.52
CA GLY A 72 43.26 29.98 59.28
C GLY A 72 43.27 29.27 57.93
N PRO A 73 42.25 28.46 57.59
CA PRO A 73 42.17 27.87 56.26
C PRO A 73 42.02 28.96 55.19
N GLU A 74 42.57 28.69 54.01
CA GLU A 74 42.43 29.56 52.85
C GLU A 74 40.96 29.85 52.50
N THR A 75 40.73 31.09 52.10
CA THR A 75 39.51 31.58 51.47
C THR A 75 39.88 32.12 50.11
N CYS A 76 39.01 31.95 49.10
CA CYS A 76 39.28 32.49 47.77
C CYS A 76 39.15 34.02 47.75
N ASP A 77 40.18 34.72 48.20
CA ASP A 77 40.23 36.18 48.33
C ASP A 77 41.56 36.79 47.87
N GLY A 78 42.52 35.96 47.43
CA GLY A 78 43.82 36.39 46.93
C GLY A 78 44.81 36.72 48.03
N LEU A 79 44.49 36.38 49.29
CA LEU A 79 45.35 36.52 50.45
C LEU A 79 45.88 35.14 50.86
N ASP A 80 46.95 35.15 51.65
CA ASP A 80 47.55 33.97 52.28
C ASP A 80 47.05 33.97 53.74
N ASN A 81 45.94 33.27 53.99
CA ASN A 81 45.23 33.23 55.27
C ASN A 81 45.85 32.21 56.24
N ASP A 82 46.49 31.16 55.71
CA ASP A 82 47.11 30.10 56.49
C ASP A 82 48.59 30.38 56.81
N CYS A 83 49.16 31.37 56.14
CA CYS A 83 50.49 31.92 56.31
C CYS A 83 51.60 30.92 55.96
N ASP A 84 51.38 30.11 54.91
CA ASP A 84 52.35 29.18 54.35
C ASP A 84 53.22 29.78 53.22
N GLY A 85 52.86 30.98 52.74
CA GLY A 85 53.57 31.71 51.70
C GLY A 85 52.97 31.56 50.30
N THR A 86 51.86 30.84 50.16
CA THR A 86 51.02 30.79 48.97
C THR A 86 49.63 31.34 49.29
N ALA A 87 48.99 31.92 48.29
CA ALA A 87 47.63 32.44 48.43
C ALA A 87 46.68 31.56 47.63
N ASP A 88 45.50 31.30 48.19
CA ASP A 88 44.43 30.50 47.59
C ASP A 88 44.87 29.07 47.17
N GLU A 89 45.84 28.44 47.86
CA GLU A 89 46.26 27.09 47.50
C GLU A 89 45.19 26.03 47.81
N GLY A 90 45.14 24.98 47.00
CA GLY A 90 44.18 23.90 47.19
C GLY A 90 42.73 24.19 46.76
N ASP A 91 42.48 25.26 45.99
CA ASP A 91 41.16 25.62 45.44
C ASP A 91 40.10 25.88 46.54
N PRO A 92 40.33 26.88 47.43
CA PRO A 92 39.42 27.16 48.54
C PRO A 92 38.02 27.55 48.05
N GLY A 93 36.99 26.87 48.55
CA GLY A 93 35.60 27.05 48.09
C GLY A 93 35.27 26.43 46.73
N GLY A 94 36.24 25.79 46.07
CA GLY A 94 36.06 25.06 44.81
C GLY A 94 35.33 23.72 44.97
N GLY A 95 34.93 23.14 43.83
CA GLY A 95 34.35 21.79 43.76
C GLY A 95 32.83 21.70 43.96
N ALA A 96 32.14 22.81 44.22
CA ALA A 96 30.68 22.83 44.35
C ALA A 96 30.00 22.96 42.97
N MET A 97 28.81 22.37 42.81
CA MET A 97 27.99 22.61 41.61
C MET A 97 27.56 24.08 41.54
N CYS A 98 27.65 24.67 40.36
CA CYS A 98 27.25 26.04 40.10
C CYS A 98 26.61 26.16 38.72
N SER A 99 25.92 27.29 38.49
CA SER A 99 25.36 27.66 37.19
C SER A 99 26.35 28.56 36.45
N THR A 100 26.71 28.17 35.23
CA THR A 100 27.57 28.96 34.33
C THR A 100 26.79 30.10 33.67
N GLY A 101 25.46 30.02 33.67
CA GLY A 101 24.57 30.96 32.99
C GLY A 101 24.45 30.72 31.48
N LEU A 102 24.96 29.59 30.98
CA LEU A 102 24.76 29.12 29.61
C LEU A 102 23.43 28.37 29.50
N ASP A 103 22.96 28.17 28.27
CA ASP A 103 21.74 27.40 28.00
C ASP A 103 21.99 25.88 28.06
N GLY A 104 20.89 25.13 28.20
CA GLY A 104 20.90 23.68 28.08
C GLY A 104 21.78 22.96 29.11
N LEU A 105 22.47 21.91 28.66
CA LEU A 105 23.34 21.12 29.53
C LEU A 105 24.61 21.88 29.96
N CYS A 106 24.97 22.95 29.26
CA CYS A 106 26.15 23.76 29.56
C CYS A 106 26.00 24.63 30.81
N ASP A 107 24.79 24.80 31.34
CA ASP A 107 24.58 25.55 32.59
C ASP A 107 25.31 24.90 33.77
N ASN A 108 25.48 23.57 33.76
CA ASN A 108 26.16 22.88 34.85
C ASN A 108 27.67 23.14 34.82
N GLY A 109 28.16 23.77 35.90
CA GLY A 109 29.57 24.00 36.15
C GLY A 109 30.01 23.56 37.54
N ILE A 110 31.30 23.73 37.80
CA ILE A 110 31.92 23.50 39.11
C ILE A 110 32.65 24.77 39.55
N THR A 111 32.53 25.14 40.82
CA THR A 111 33.23 26.29 41.37
C THR A 111 34.75 26.07 41.34
N GLN A 112 35.50 27.09 40.99
CA GLN A 112 36.96 27.10 41.05
C GLN A 112 37.45 28.48 41.48
N CYS A 113 38.37 28.49 42.43
CA CYS A 113 39.13 29.66 42.82
C CYS A 113 40.25 29.93 41.82
N SER A 114 40.24 31.11 41.23
CA SER A 114 41.32 31.55 40.35
C SER A 114 41.57 33.05 40.54
N GLY A 115 42.76 33.37 41.06
CA GLY A 115 43.18 34.76 41.30
C GLY A 115 42.30 35.49 42.31
N GLY A 116 42.02 34.86 43.46
CA GLY A 116 41.20 35.44 44.53
C GLY A 116 39.72 35.61 44.20
N VAL A 117 39.23 34.95 43.15
CA VAL A 117 37.83 35.00 42.75
C VAL A 117 37.29 33.59 42.55
N LEU A 118 36.22 33.28 43.28
CA LEU A 118 35.48 32.04 43.10
C LEU A 118 34.57 32.17 41.88
N GLY A 119 34.95 31.52 40.79
CA GLY A 119 34.18 31.48 39.53
C GLY A 119 33.46 30.16 39.33
N CYS A 120 32.51 30.12 38.39
CA CYS A 120 31.88 28.89 37.94
C CYS A 120 32.49 28.45 36.60
N ASN A 121 33.17 27.31 36.59
CA ASN A 121 33.78 26.78 35.38
C ASN A 121 32.87 25.75 34.71
N GLN A 122 32.71 25.89 33.41
CA GLN A 122 31.98 24.94 32.57
C GLN A 122 32.67 23.56 32.58
N VAL A 123 31.89 22.52 32.83
CA VAL A 123 32.35 21.11 32.76
C VAL A 123 31.68 20.31 31.64
N VAL A 124 30.57 20.83 31.09
CA VAL A 124 29.86 20.26 29.93
C VAL A 124 30.00 21.25 28.76
N PHE A 125 30.56 20.79 27.64
CA PHE A 125 30.78 21.61 26.45
C PHE A 125 29.75 21.31 25.36
N PRO A 126 29.42 22.29 24.51
CA PRO A 126 28.42 22.11 23.47
C PRO A 126 28.88 21.06 22.44
N VAL A 127 27.99 20.16 22.09
CA VAL A 127 28.16 19.12 21.07
C VAL A 127 26.93 19.10 20.17
N ALA A 128 27.03 18.51 18.98
CA ALA A 128 25.87 18.41 18.08
C ALA A 128 24.69 17.71 18.77
N GLU A 129 23.48 18.22 18.51
CA GLU A 129 22.23 17.67 19.02
C GLU A 129 22.09 16.16 18.73
N ILE A 130 21.60 15.44 19.73
CA ILE A 130 21.06 14.10 19.61
C ILE A 130 19.60 14.12 20.00
N CYS A 131 18.80 13.18 19.48
CA CYS A 131 17.37 13.16 19.80
C CYS A 131 17.13 12.57 21.19
N ASP A 132 17.29 13.40 22.22
CA ASP A 132 17.19 13.01 23.64
C ASP A 132 16.36 14.00 24.49
N GLY A 133 15.86 15.08 23.88
CA GLY A 133 15.04 16.09 24.54
C GLY A 133 15.84 17.08 25.37
N GLN A 134 17.16 17.09 25.23
CA GLN A 134 18.09 18.00 25.88
C GLN A 134 18.70 18.95 24.85
N ASP A 135 19.22 20.07 25.32
CA ASP A 135 19.97 21.04 24.50
C ASP A 135 21.46 20.73 24.70
N ASN A 136 22.01 19.92 23.79
CA ASN A 136 23.38 19.41 23.83
C ASN A 136 24.38 20.41 23.24
N ASP A 137 23.94 21.25 22.30
CA ASP A 137 24.77 22.28 21.65
C ASP A 137 24.68 23.65 22.35
N CYS A 138 23.82 23.74 23.36
CA CYS A 138 23.65 24.88 24.26
C CYS A 138 23.24 26.15 23.53
N ASN A 139 22.37 26.02 22.51
CA ASN A 139 21.84 27.11 21.71
C ASN A 139 20.48 27.64 22.21
N GLY A 140 19.93 27.06 23.28
CA GLY A 140 18.64 27.41 23.88
C GLY A 140 17.45 26.63 23.34
N THR A 141 17.66 25.68 22.42
CA THR A 141 16.61 24.86 21.83
C THR A 141 17.01 23.39 21.79
N ALA A 142 16.29 22.56 22.54
CA ALA A 142 16.49 21.12 22.52
C ALA A 142 16.05 20.49 21.19
N ASP A 143 16.80 19.49 20.74
CA ASP A 143 16.56 18.69 19.53
C ASP A 143 16.40 19.51 18.23
N ASP A 144 17.12 20.63 18.08
CA ASP A 144 16.97 21.47 16.89
C ASP A 144 17.53 20.81 15.62
N GLY A 145 16.89 21.08 14.48
CA GLY A 145 17.35 20.55 13.20
C GLY A 145 17.08 19.06 12.94
N ASN A 146 16.20 18.40 13.70
CA ASN A 146 15.83 16.99 13.52
C ASN A 146 17.03 16.02 13.67
N PRO A 147 17.72 16.01 14.83
CA PRO A 147 18.90 15.20 15.05
C PRO A 147 18.59 13.71 14.92
N GLY A 148 19.42 12.96 14.19
CA GLY A 148 19.20 11.53 13.91
C GLY A 148 18.03 11.21 12.97
N GLY A 149 17.33 12.22 12.45
CA GLY A 149 16.23 12.06 11.50
C GLY A 149 16.66 11.87 10.05
N GLY A 150 15.68 11.55 9.19
CA GLY A 150 15.82 11.45 7.74
C GLY A 150 16.11 10.06 7.19
N ALA A 151 16.31 9.05 8.04
CA ALA A 151 16.50 7.67 7.61
C ALA A 151 15.15 7.04 7.20
N SER A 152 15.13 6.22 6.15
CA SER A 152 13.92 5.47 5.78
C SER A 152 13.50 4.50 6.90
N CYS A 153 12.21 4.45 7.19
CA CYS A 153 11.64 3.56 8.20
C CYS A 153 10.27 3.04 7.75
N SER A 154 9.78 2.00 8.44
CA SER A 154 8.43 1.45 8.26
C SER A 154 7.53 2.01 9.35
N THR A 155 6.42 2.63 8.94
CA THR A 155 5.40 3.18 9.86
C THR A 155 4.50 2.09 10.42
N GLY A 156 4.47 0.91 9.79
CA GLY A 156 3.54 -0.18 10.11
C GLY A 156 2.13 0.05 9.57
N LEU A 157 1.91 1.12 8.79
CA LEU A 157 0.65 1.34 8.07
C LEU A 157 0.55 0.42 6.84
N PRO A 158 -0.65 0.08 6.38
CA PRO A 158 -0.82 -0.71 5.16
C PRO A 158 -0.34 -0.01 3.89
N GLY A 159 -0.08 -0.80 2.85
CA GLY A 159 0.14 -0.30 1.50
C GLY A 159 1.34 0.64 1.36
N VAL A 160 1.17 1.64 0.49
CA VAL A 160 2.21 2.63 0.22
C VAL A 160 2.51 3.53 1.44
N CYS A 161 1.58 3.60 2.40
CA CYS A 161 1.73 4.39 3.63
C CYS A 161 2.76 3.83 4.61
N ASP A 162 3.21 2.58 4.44
CA ASP A 162 4.26 1.99 5.26
C ASP A 162 5.57 2.80 5.17
N THR A 163 5.82 3.44 4.02
CA THR A 163 7.06 4.20 3.81
C THR A 163 7.07 5.50 4.62
N GLY A 164 8.01 5.56 5.57
CA GLY A 164 8.26 6.73 6.40
C GLY A 164 9.72 7.17 6.43
N ALA A 165 9.95 8.27 7.14
CA ALA A 165 11.28 8.75 7.51
C ALA A 165 11.36 8.95 9.03
N THR A 166 12.54 8.71 9.62
CA THR A 166 12.74 9.01 11.04
C THR A 166 12.68 10.52 11.26
N ALA A 167 12.02 10.94 12.33
CA ALA A 167 12.07 12.31 12.81
C ALA A 167 12.18 12.32 14.33
N CYS A 168 12.94 13.26 14.86
CA CYS A 168 13.02 13.54 16.26
C CYS A 168 11.75 14.26 16.72
N GLN A 169 10.97 13.60 17.58
CA GLN A 169 9.74 14.14 18.15
C GLN A 169 9.72 13.87 19.65
N GLY A 170 9.79 14.95 20.44
CA GLY A 170 9.76 14.87 21.91
C GLY A 170 10.90 14.04 22.50
N GLY A 171 12.15 14.28 22.08
CA GLY A 171 13.33 13.58 22.60
C GLY A 171 13.43 12.11 22.22
N SER A 172 12.74 11.68 21.15
CA SER A 172 12.86 10.33 20.63
C SER A 172 12.66 10.28 19.12
N LEU A 173 13.36 9.35 18.46
CA LEU A 173 13.15 9.09 17.04
C LEU A 173 11.84 8.33 16.84
N ALA A 174 10.92 8.96 16.11
CA ALA A 174 9.68 8.37 15.64
C ALA A 174 9.75 8.14 14.12
N CYS A 175 9.11 7.08 13.63
CA CYS A 175 8.90 6.92 12.20
C CYS A 175 7.66 7.72 11.79
N VAL A 176 7.84 8.75 10.96
CA VAL A 176 6.73 9.54 10.42
C VAL A 176 6.45 9.17 8.98
N GLN A 177 5.16 9.06 8.69
CA GLN A 177 4.65 8.81 7.35
C GLN A 177 5.09 9.91 6.38
N THR A 178 5.59 9.49 5.21
CA THR A 178 5.97 10.41 4.12
C THR A 178 5.06 10.29 2.90
N VAL A 179 4.34 9.17 2.79
CA VAL A 179 3.36 8.89 1.74
C VAL A 179 1.99 8.78 2.38
N PHE A 180 1.04 9.61 1.95
CA PHE A 180 -0.32 9.66 2.49
C PHE A 180 -1.32 8.91 1.60
N ALA A 181 -2.40 8.46 2.21
CA ALA A 181 -3.51 7.81 1.53
C ALA A 181 -4.06 8.69 0.38
N SER A 182 -4.30 8.05 -0.75
CA SER A 182 -4.88 8.64 -1.96
C SER A 182 -5.90 7.68 -2.56
N ALA A 183 -6.68 8.10 -3.55
CA ALA A 183 -7.62 7.17 -4.17
C ALA A 183 -6.88 6.05 -4.90
N GLU A 184 -7.43 4.84 -4.86
CA GLU A 184 -6.92 3.69 -5.61
C GLU A 184 -6.73 4.02 -7.09
N VAL A 185 -5.60 3.59 -7.62
CA VAL A 185 -5.31 3.50 -9.05
C VAL A 185 -5.01 2.05 -9.38
N CYS A 186 -5.28 1.63 -10.61
CA CYS A 186 -5.02 0.25 -11.01
C CYS A 186 -3.52 0.01 -11.23
N ASP A 187 -2.78 -0.18 -10.14
CA ASP A 187 -1.32 -0.38 -10.13
C ASP A 187 -0.87 -1.55 -9.24
N GLY A 188 -1.82 -2.23 -8.57
CA GLY A 188 -1.55 -3.37 -7.70
C GLY A 188 -1.00 -2.97 -6.34
N LEU A 189 -1.02 -1.68 -6.00
CA LEU A 189 -0.64 -1.13 -4.71
C LEU A 189 -1.90 -0.67 -3.96
N ASP A 190 -1.84 -0.74 -2.63
CA ASP A 190 -2.84 -0.18 -1.72
C ASP A 190 -2.52 1.31 -1.54
N ASN A 191 -3.14 2.17 -2.35
CA ASN A 191 -2.89 3.62 -2.40
C ASN A 191 -3.66 4.38 -1.31
N ASP A 192 -4.80 3.86 -0.88
CA ASP A 192 -5.64 4.46 0.17
C ASP A 192 -5.31 3.93 1.58
N CYS A 193 -4.43 2.94 1.65
CA CYS A 193 -3.85 2.35 2.85
C CYS A 193 -4.90 1.65 3.74
N ASN A 194 -5.93 1.08 3.13
CA ASN A 194 -7.00 0.36 3.81
C ASN A 194 -6.69 -1.14 4.04
N GLY A 195 -5.57 -1.64 3.49
CA GLY A 195 -5.11 -3.03 3.61
C GLY A 195 -5.52 -3.95 2.45
N SER A 196 -6.14 -3.40 1.41
CA SER A 196 -6.42 -4.07 0.13
C SER A 196 -5.78 -3.25 -0.99
N ALA A 197 -5.47 -3.88 -2.13
CA ALA A 197 -5.07 -3.16 -3.34
C ALA A 197 -6.15 -3.27 -4.42
N ASP A 198 -6.32 -2.19 -5.19
CA ASP A 198 -7.19 -2.06 -6.35
C ASP A 198 -8.71 -2.27 -6.08
N GLU A 199 -9.24 -1.89 -4.91
CA GLU A 199 -10.66 -2.10 -4.59
C GLU A 199 -11.60 -1.25 -5.46
N GLY A 200 -12.75 -1.82 -5.81
CA GLY A 200 -13.81 -1.05 -6.47
C GLY A 200 -13.54 -0.73 -7.94
N ASN A 201 -12.62 -1.43 -8.60
CA ASN A 201 -12.29 -1.28 -10.02
C ASN A 201 -11.75 0.13 -10.38
N PRO A 202 -10.64 0.57 -9.76
CA PRO A 202 -10.09 1.90 -10.00
C PRO A 202 -9.69 2.09 -11.46
N GLY A 203 -10.06 3.23 -12.05
CA GLY A 203 -9.83 3.51 -13.48
C GLY A 203 -10.63 2.65 -14.48
N GLY A 204 -11.45 1.71 -13.99
CA GLY A 204 -12.28 0.83 -14.79
C GLY A 204 -13.65 1.43 -15.19
N GLY A 205 -14.42 0.66 -15.95
CA GLY A 205 -15.78 0.99 -16.37
C GLY A 205 -15.88 1.83 -17.65
N ALA A 206 -14.75 2.23 -18.24
CA ALA A 206 -14.74 2.92 -19.52
C ALA A 206 -14.97 1.91 -20.66
N ALA A 207 -15.65 2.34 -21.72
CA ALA A 207 -15.75 1.55 -22.94
C ALA A 207 -14.36 1.39 -23.58
N CYS A 208 -14.06 0.17 -24.03
CA CYS A 208 -12.81 -0.17 -24.69
C CYS A 208 -13.07 -1.16 -25.85
N SER A 209 -12.04 -1.42 -26.65
CA SER A 209 -12.09 -2.46 -27.68
C SER A 209 -11.16 -3.60 -27.32
N THR A 210 -11.68 -4.82 -27.34
CA THR A 210 -10.93 -6.05 -27.04
C THR A 210 -10.02 -6.46 -28.19
N GLY A 211 -10.21 -5.89 -29.37
CA GLY A 211 -9.57 -6.34 -30.62
C GLY A 211 -10.15 -7.63 -31.20
N LEU A 212 -11.15 -8.23 -30.55
CA LEU A 212 -11.88 -9.38 -31.08
C LEU A 212 -12.88 -8.95 -32.16
N PRO A 213 -13.19 -9.83 -33.13
CA PRO A 213 -14.18 -9.54 -34.16
C PRO A 213 -15.61 -9.66 -33.61
N GLY A 214 -16.56 -9.28 -34.45
CA GLY A 214 -17.98 -9.49 -34.18
C GLY A 214 -18.52 -8.77 -32.95
N ILE A 215 -19.46 -9.43 -32.28
CA ILE A 215 -20.08 -8.88 -31.07
C ILE A 215 -19.10 -8.79 -29.90
N CYS A 216 -17.99 -9.54 -29.90
CA CYS A 216 -17.00 -9.51 -28.82
C CYS A 216 -16.07 -8.30 -28.86
N GLY A 217 -16.11 -7.49 -29.92
CA GLY A 217 -15.22 -6.33 -30.09
C GLY A 217 -15.40 -5.24 -29.02
N PRO A 218 -16.62 -4.80 -28.70
CA PRO A 218 -16.88 -3.87 -27.59
C PRO A 218 -16.65 -4.51 -26.21
N GLY A 219 -15.97 -3.79 -25.34
CA GLY A 219 -15.73 -4.20 -23.96
C GLY A 219 -15.76 -3.05 -22.96
N THR A 220 -15.53 -3.38 -21.70
CA THR A 220 -15.37 -2.44 -20.59
C THR A 220 -14.06 -2.67 -19.86
N THR A 221 -13.38 -1.60 -19.45
CA THR A 221 -12.14 -1.72 -18.69
C THR A 221 -12.41 -2.27 -17.30
N LEU A 222 -11.59 -3.23 -16.87
CA LEU A 222 -11.64 -3.86 -15.56
C LEU A 222 -10.22 -3.92 -15.00
N CYS A 223 -10.04 -3.45 -13.78
CA CYS A 223 -8.78 -3.56 -13.06
C CYS A 223 -8.62 -5.00 -12.55
N GLN A 224 -7.62 -5.70 -13.06
CA GLN A 224 -7.26 -7.04 -12.61
C GLN A 224 -5.74 -7.16 -12.49
N GLY A 225 -5.26 -7.49 -11.28
CA GLY A 225 -3.83 -7.70 -11.03
C GLY A 225 -2.97 -6.46 -11.29
N GLY A 226 -3.44 -5.27 -10.91
CA GLY A 226 -2.71 -4.00 -11.10
C GLY A 226 -2.61 -3.51 -12.54
N SER A 227 -3.49 -3.99 -13.43
CA SER A 227 -3.58 -3.52 -14.81
C SER A 227 -5.03 -3.39 -15.27
N LEU A 228 -5.30 -2.37 -16.09
CA LEU A 228 -6.59 -2.19 -16.74
C LEU A 228 -6.68 -3.10 -17.97
N ASP A 229 -7.47 -4.16 -17.85
CA ASP A 229 -7.79 -5.08 -18.93
C ASP A 229 -9.10 -4.70 -19.61
N CYS A 230 -9.18 -4.88 -20.93
CA CYS A 230 -10.42 -4.71 -21.67
C CYS A 230 -11.17 -6.04 -21.74
N ILE A 231 -12.30 -6.15 -21.04
CA ILE A 231 -13.12 -7.36 -21.02
C ILE A 231 -14.33 -7.18 -21.92
N GLN A 232 -14.56 -8.13 -22.83
CA GLN A 232 -15.72 -8.13 -23.74
C GLN A 232 -17.05 -8.02 -22.98
N SER A 233 -17.96 -7.18 -23.47
CA SER A 233 -19.29 -7.01 -22.86
C SER A 233 -20.22 -8.18 -23.19
N THR A 234 -19.95 -8.87 -24.30
CA THR A 234 -20.69 -10.07 -24.73
C THR A 234 -19.72 -11.22 -24.95
N PRO A 235 -19.88 -12.35 -24.25
CA PRO A 235 -19.06 -13.53 -24.47
C PRO A 235 -19.39 -14.17 -25.83
N ALA A 236 -18.39 -14.78 -26.45
CA ALA A 236 -18.57 -15.60 -27.64
C ALA A 236 -19.55 -16.76 -27.35
N VAL A 237 -20.51 -16.95 -28.24
CA VAL A 237 -21.50 -18.03 -28.20
C VAL A 237 -21.54 -18.73 -29.57
N ALA A 238 -22.25 -19.85 -29.69
CA ALA A 238 -22.44 -20.45 -31.01
C ALA A 238 -23.22 -19.49 -31.94
N GLU A 239 -22.94 -19.58 -33.24
CA GLU A 239 -23.59 -18.76 -34.27
C GLU A 239 -25.11 -18.84 -34.23
N VAL A 240 -25.75 -17.67 -34.33
CA VAL A 240 -27.20 -17.49 -34.46
C VAL A 240 -27.50 -17.20 -35.92
N CYS A 241 -27.77 -18.27 -36.68
CA CYS A 241 -27.97 -18.18 -38.11
C CYS A 241 -29.07 -17.17 -38.53
N GLY A 242 -28.69 -16.23 -39.39
CA GLY A 242 -29.55 -15.24 -40.01
C GLY A 242 -29.69 -13.93 -39.24
N ASP A 243 -28.87 -13.70 -38.21
CA ASP A 243 -28.84 -12.42 -37.48
C ASP A 243 -27.82 -11.42 -38.07
N GLY A 244 -26.93 -11.88 -38.97
CA GLY A 244 -25.92 -11.06 -39.63
C GLY A 244 -24.81 -10.56 -38.70
N LEU A 245 -24.67 -11.16 -37.52
CA LEU A 245 -23.64 -10.88 -36.53
C LEU A 245 -22.66 -12.07 -36.48
N ASP A 246 -21.44 -11.80 -36.01
CA ASP A 246 -20.44 -12.82 -35.70
C ASP A 246 -20.56 -13.10 -34.19
N ASN A 247 -21.33 -14.13 -33.81
CA ASN A 247 -21.65 -14.42 -32.41
C ASN A 247 -20.55 -15.22 -31.71
N ASN A 248 -19.80 -16.01 -32.47
CA ASN A 248 -18.72 -16.86 -31.98
C ASN A 248 -17.36 -16.13 -31.98
N CYS A 249 -17.31 -14.95 -32.58
CA CYS A 249 -16.16 -14.06 -32.63
C CYS A 249 -14.93 -14.69 -33.32
N ASP A 250 -15.16 -15.48 -34.37
CA ASP A 250 -14.13 -16.11 -35.19
C ASP A 250 -13.75 -15.30 -36.44
N GLY A 251 -14.47 -14.20 -36.70
CA GLY A 251 -14.19 -13.26 -37.79
C GLY A 251 -15.01 -13.48 -39.06
N ALA A 252 -15.94 -14.42 -39.06
CA ALA A 252 -16.95 -14.56 -40.10
C ALA A 252 -18.36 -14.28 -39.56
N THR A 253 -19.34 -14.07 -40.44
CA THR A 253 -20.76 -13.95 -40.07
C THR A 253 -21.60 -15.09 -40.67
N ASP A 254 -22.48 -15.71 -39.89
CA ASP A 254 -23.46 -16.75 -40.29
C ASP A 254 -22.86 -18.06 -40.90
N GLU A 255 -21.70 -18.50 -40.44
CA GLU A 255 -21.04 -19.78 -40.77
C GLU A 255 -21.38 -20.88 -39.75
N GLY A 256 -20.95 -22.11 -40.03
CA GLY A 256 -21.33 -23.27 -39.21
C GLY A 256 -22.81 -23.64 -39.27
N CYS A 257 -23.62 -22.84 -39.98
CA CYS A 257 -25.04 -23.04 -40.30
C CYS A 257 -25.27 -24.18 -41.31
N GLY A 258 -24.58 -25.31 -41.10
CA GLY A 258 -24.67 -26.52 -41.91
C GLY A 258 -26.06 -27.13 -41.81
N GLY A 259 -26.84 -26.96 -42.86
CA GLY A 259 -28.16 -27.57 -43.02
C GLY A 259 -28.09 -29.09 -43.02
N THR A 260 -28.39 -29.69 -41.87
CA THR A 260 -29.12 -30.96 -41.80
C THR A 260 -30.60 -30.63 -41.69
N CYS A 261 -31.43 -31.05 -42.65
CA CYS A 261 -32.90 -30.97 -42.60
C CYS A 261 -33.37 -31.58 -41.25
N GLY A 262 -33.60 -30.75 -40.24
CA GLY A 262 -34.03 -31.22 -38.93
C GLY A 262 -34.66 -30.17 -38.03
N SER A 263 -34.49 -28.86 -38.29
CA SER A 263 -35.07 -27.86 -37.39
C SER A 263 -35.52 -26.51 -37.98
N THR A 264 -35.44 -26.25 -39.29
CA THR A 264 -36.01 -25.02 -39.85
C THR A 264 -36.85 -25.32 -41.08
N THR A 265 -38.14 -25.43 -40.82
CA THR A 265 -39.25 -25.09 -41.71
C THR A 265 -38.87 -24.82 -43.17
N CYS A 266 -39.09 -25.83 -44.03
CA CYS A 266 -39.50 -25.56 -45.40
C CYS A 266 -40.66 -24.54 -45.36
N PRO A 267 -40.72 -23.52 -46.22
CA PRO A 267 -41.86 -22.61 -46.27
C PRO A 267 -43.14 -23.43 -46.46
N GLY A 268 -44.02 -23.48 -45.46
CA GLY A 268 -45.26 -24.27 -45.48
C GLY A 268 -45.27 -25.60 -44.70
N GLY A 269 -44.19 -26.00 -44.02
CA GLY A 269 -44.25 -26.98 -42.92
C GLY A 269 -44.52 -28.46 -43.25
N SER A 270 -44.42 -28.91 -44.51
CA SER A 270 -44.66 -30.32 -44.88
C SER A 270 -43.49 -30.95 -45.65
N CYS A 271 -42.31 -30.97 -45.03
CA CYS A 271 -41.20 -31.78 -45.55
C CYS A 271 -40.80 -32.90 -44.59
N VAL A 272 -40.51 -34.09 -45.14
CA VAL A 272 -40.20 -35.34 -44.41
C VAL A 272 -38.86 -35.87 -44.91
N ASP A 273 -37.99 -36.36 -44.02
CA ASP A 273 -36.77 -37.08 -44.41
C ASP A 273 -37.08 -38.58 -44.55
N VAL A 274 -36.78 -39.15 -45.73
CA VAL A 274 -36.86 -40.59 -45.96
C VAL A 274 -35.52 -41.11 -46.48
N GLY A 275 -34.72 -41.66 -45.58
CA GLY A 275 -33.44 -42.30 -45.93
C GLY A 275 -32.34 -41.33 -46.35
N GLY A 276 -32.34 -40.10 -45.82
CA GLY A 276 -31.31 -39.09 -46.07
C GLY A 276 -31.61 -38.17 -47.26
N THR A 277 -32.86 -38.16 -47.73
CA THR A 277 -33.35 -37.28 -48.81
C THR A 277 -34.56 -36.52 -48.27
N CYS A 278 -34.66 -35.21 -48.50
CA CYS A 278 -35.79 -34.41 -48.03
C CYS A 278 -36.93 -34.43 -49.08
N PHE A 279 -38.15 -34.79 -48.65
CA PHE A 279 -39.35 -34.93 -49.48
C PHE A 279 -40.30 -33.76 -49.20
N TYR A 280 -40.92 -33.20 -50.24
CA TYR A 280 -42.06 -32.31 -50.08
C TYR A 280 -43.33 -33.00 -50.59
N LEU A 281 -44.34 -33.10 -49.74
CA LEU A 281 -45.65 -33.64 -50.09
C LEU A 281 -46.58 -32.48 -50.39
N ALA A 282 -47.04 -32.35 -51.63
CA ALA A 282 -47.98 -31.30 -51.97
C ALA A 282 -49.39 -31.66 -51.50
N ASP A 283 -50.15 -30.63 -51.14
CA ASP A 283 -51.54 -30.74 -50.71
C ASP A 283 -52.44 -31.24 -51.89
N PRO A 284 -53.48 -32.04 -51.65
CA PRO A 284 -54.43 -32.48 -52.67
C PRO A 284 -55.17 -31.37 -53.43
N THR A 285 -55.01 -30.10 -53.04
CA THR A 285 -55.54 -28.93 -53.75
C THR A 285 -54.64 -28.40 -54.89
N ASP A 286 -53.42 -28.92 -55.07
CA ASP A 286 -52.50 -28.54 -56.15
C ASP A 286 -52.69 -29.44 -57.39
N ARG A 287 -53.33 -28.91 -58.44
CA ARG A 287 -54.00 -29.76 -59.44
C ARG A 287 -53.29 -29.91 -60.80
N THR A 288 -52.09 -29.35 -61.01
CA THR A 288 -51.39 -29.51 -62.30
C THR A 288 -49.84 -29.56 -62.22
N LYS A 289 -49.23 -30.17 -63.25
CA LYS A 289 -47.75 -30.23 -63.42
C LYS A 289 -47.09 -28.85 -63.53
N ALA A 290 -47.78 -27.87 -64.12
CA ALA A 290 -47.24 -26.52 -64.32
C ALA A 290 -47.18 -25.73 -63.00
N GLU A 291 -48.19 -25.88 -62.15
CA GLU A 291 -48.20 -25.29 -60.80
C GLU A 291 -47.10 -25.92 -59.94
N ALA A 292 -46.99 -27.25 -59.95
CA ALA A 292 -45.93 -27.96 -59.23
C ALA A 292 -44.51 -27.57 -59.67
N SER A 293 -44.28 -27.39 -60.97
CA SER A 293 -43.00 -26.93 -61.50
C SER A 293 -42.65 -25.50 -61.08
N THR A 294 -43.65 -24.65 -60.88
CA THR A 294 -43.47 -23.26 -60.43
C THR A 294 -43.13 -23.21 -58.94
N ILE A 295 -43.81 -24.03 -58.13
CA ILE A 295 -43.51 -24.18 -56.70
C ILE A 295 -42.10 -24.72 -56.51
N CYS A 296 -41.74 -25.77 -57.25
CA CYS A 296 -40.42 -26.39 -57.21
C CYS A 296 -39.29 -25.41 -57.59
N ALA A 297 -39.49 -24.60 -58.63
CA ALA A 297 -38.54 -23.54 -59.02
C ALA A 297 -38.39 -22.44 -57.95
N GLY A 298 -39.42 -22.19 -57.14
CA GLY A 298 -39.39 -21.23 -56.03
C GLY A 298 -38.63 -21.70 -54.80
N LEU A 299 -38.35 -23.00 -54.66
CA LEU A 299 -37.61 -23.58 -53.53
C LEU A 299 -36.09 -23.46 -53.65
N GLY A 300 -35.58 -22.98 -54.79
CA GLY A 300 -34.17 -22.70 -55.04
C GLY A 300 -33.44 -23.78 -55.85
N ALA A 301 -32.18 -23.50 -56.19
CA ALA A 301 -31.32 -24.42 -56.94
C ALA A 301 -31.03 -25.67 -56.10
N GLY A 302 -31.65 -26.79 -56.45
CA GLY A 302 -31.59 -28.03 -55.67
C GLY A 302 -32.94 -28.71 -55.44
N TRP A 303 -34.02 -28.23 -56.05
CA TRP A 303 -35.32 -28.92 -56.05
C TRP A 303 -35.73 -29.26 -57.48
N ASP A 304 -36.23 -30.49 -57.69
CA ASP A 304 -36.81 -30.93 -58.97
C ASP A 304 -38.08 -31.78 -58.72
N ILE A 305 -38.76 -32.18 -59.79
CA ILE A 305 -39.93 -33.07 -59.76
C ILE A 305 -39.45 -34.54 -59.82
N CYS A 306 -40.01 -35.42 -58.97
CA CYS A 306 -39.65 -36.84 -58.94
C CYS A 306 -39.67 -37.52 -60.32
N THR A 307 -38.73 -38.42 -60.55
CA THR A 307 -38.88 -39.45 -61.58
C THR A 307 -39.52 -40.72 -61.01
N SER A 308 -39.95 -41.63 -61.89
CA SER A 308 -40.43 -42.96 -61.48
C SER A 308 -39.38 -43.79 -60.76
N THR A 309 -38.10 -43.51 -60.98
CA THR A 309 -36.97 -44.22 -60.38
C THR A 309 -36.75 -43.79 -58.92
N ASP A 310 -36.95 -42.51 -58.63
CA ASP A 310 -36.76 -41.94 -57.28
C ASP A 310 -37.83 -42.43 -56.30
N ILE A 311 -39.07 -42.54 -56.77
CA ILE A 311 -40.21 -43.09 -56.01
C ILE A 311 -39.99 -44.57 -55.64
N CYS A 312 -39.18 -45.29 -56.44
CA CYS A 312 -38.95 -46.73 -56.27
C CYS A 312 -37.71 -47.06 -55.43
N GLN A 313 -37.04 -46.08 -54.83
CA GLN A 313 -35.98 -46.32 -53.84
C GLN A 313 -36.56 -47.00 -52.59
N THR A 314 -35.89 -48.03 -52.06
CA THR A 314 -36.40 -48.85 -50.94
C THR A 314 -36.87 -48.03 -49.71
N PRO A 315 -36.16 -46.97 -49.27
CA PRO A 315 -36.63 -46.14 -48.16
C PRO A 315 -37.96 -45.41 -48.48
N VAL A 316 -38.05 -44.85 -49.69
CA VAL A 316 -39.21 -44.11 -50.20
C VAL A 316 -40.41 -45.02 -50.38
N TYR A 317 -40.18 -46.20 -50.95
CA TYR A 317 -41.15 -47.27 -51.09
C TYR A 317 -41.77 -47.66 -49.75
N ASN A 318 -40.95 -47.87 -48.72
CA ASN A 318 -41.44 -48.26 -47.39
C ASN A 318 -42.28 -47.16 -46.74
N TYR A 319 -41.87 -45.89 -46.91
CA TYR A 319 -42.62 -44.75 -46.40
C TYR A 319 -43.98 -44.59 -47.09
N LEU A 320 -44.01 -44.61 -48.43
CA LEU A 320 -45.26 -44.47 -49.19
C LEU A 320 -46.22 -45.65 -48.99
N ALA A 321 -45.70 -46.87 -48.80
CA ALA A 321 -46.51 -48.02 -48.43
C ALA A 321 -47.16 -47.85 -47.03
N GLY A 322 -46.46 -47.20 -46.09
CA GLY A 322 -46.97 -46.84 -44.77
C GLY A 322 -48.12 -45.83 -44.82
N GLU A 323 -48.10 -44.91 -45.80
CA GLU A 323 -49.14 -43.89 -46.05
C GLU A 323 -50.31 -44.41 -46.92
N GLY A 324 -50.38 -45.72 -47.17
CA GLY A 324 -51.52 -46.36 -47.84
C GLY A 324 -51.43 -46.45 -49.37
N CYS A 325 -50.25 -46.23 -49.96
CA CYS A 325 -50.03 -46.44 -51.39
C CYS A 325 -49.85 -47.93 -51.74
N SER A 326 -50.46 -48.39 -52.84
CA SER A 326 -50.30 -49.75 -53.37
C SER A 326 -49.20 -49.78 -54.43
N CYS A 327 -48.07 -50.39 -54.10
CA CYS A 327 -46.88 -50.47 -54.97
C CYS A 327 -46.57 -51.90 -55.42
N SER A 328 -47.58 -52.65 -55.83
CA SER A 328 -47.42 -54.04 -56.28
C SER A 328 -47.12 -54.11 -57.79
N GLY A 329 -45.84 -54.18 -58.16
CA GLY A 329 -45.46 -54.43 -59.56
C GLY A 329 -44.02 -54.16 -60.00
N GLY A 330 -43.14 -53.67 -59.12
CA GLY A 330 -41.76 -53.31 -59.49
C GLY A 330 -41.64 -51.86 -60.01
N PRO A 331 -40.45 -51.46 -60.52
CA PRO A 331 -40.13 -50.06 -60.80
C PRO A 331 -41.10 -49.46 -61.81
N GLY A 332 -42.02 -48.60 -61.36
CA GLY A 332 -43.02 -47.92 -62.20
C GLY A 332 -44.49 -48.21 -61.87
N ALA A 333 -44.82 -48.99 -60.83
CA ALA A 333 -46.20 -49.36 -60.50
C ALA A 333 -46.65 -49.01 -59.06
N CYS A 334 -46.36 -47.79 -58.59
CA CYS A 334 -46.97 -47.25 -57.36
C CYS A 334 -48.26 -46.50 -57.66
N ASN A 335 -49.34 -46.85 -56.95
CA ASN A 335 -50.63 -46.19 -57.00
C ASN A 335 -50.99 -45.64 -55.60
N CYS A 336 -50.90 -44.32 -55.45
CA CYS A 336 -51.29 -43.59 -54.24
C CYS A 336 -52.65 -42.93 -54.49
N ALA A 337 -53.69 -43.30 -53.75
CA ALA A 337 -55.04 -42.75 -53.97
C ALA A 337 -55.20 -41.27 -53.55
N ILE A 338 -54.24 -40.69 -52.81
CA ILE A 338 -54.46 -39.43 -52.09
C ILE A 338 -53.25 -38.48 -52.03
N ILE A 339 -52.08 -38.80 -52.62
CA ILE A 339 -50.84 -38.03 -52.39
C ILE A 339 -50.06 -37.82 -53.70
N ASN A 340 -49.77 -36.55 -54.02
CA ASN A 340 -48.75 -36.18 -55.02
C ASN A 340 -47.41 -35.96 -54.28
N VAL A 341 -46.35 -36.64 -54.70
CA VAL A 341 -45.02 -36.64 -54.04
C VAL A 341 -44.00 -35.93 -54.95
N TYR A 342 -43.19 -35.01 -54.41
CA TYR A 342 -42.13 -34.28 -55.15
C TYR A 342 -40.75 -34.49 -54.49
N LEU A 343 -39.68 -34.66 -55.31
CA LEU A 343 -38.34 -35.09 -54.88
C LEU A 343 -37.20 -34.47 -55.68
N HIS A 344 -36.11 -34.21 -54.95
CA HIS A 344 -34.79 -33.92 -55.47
C HIS A 344 -34.09 -35.17 -56.04
N ALA A 345 -33.55 -35.07 -57.25
CA ALA A 345 -32.44 -35.91 -57.72
C ALA A 345 -31.57 -35.12 -58.72
N LEU A 346 -30.26 -35.11 -58.49
CA LEU A 346 -29.28 -34.55 -59.41
C LEU A 346 -29.13 -35.48 -60.62
N ASP A 347 -29.18 -34.87 -61.81
CA ASP A 347 -28.93 -35.43 -63.15
C ASP A 347 -29.95 -36.46 -63.72
N PHE A 348 -30.79 -36.01 -64.67
CA PHE A 348 -30.80 -36.41 -66.09
C PHE A 348 -32.14 -36.08 -66.79
N THR A 349 -32.03 -35.71 -68.06
CA THR A 349 -33.10 -35.25 -68.95
C THR A 349 -34.09 -36.36 -69.35
N MET A 350 -35.37 -36.26 -68.97
CA MET A 350 -36.56 -36.60 -69.78
C MET A 350 -37.89 -36.42 -69.02
N SER A 351 -38.90 -35.85 -69.66
CA SER A 351 -40.20 -35.48 -69.05
C SER A 351 -41.32 -36.49 -69.35
N LEU A 352 -42.20 -36.82 -68.38
CA LEU A 352 -43.58 -37.31 -68.68
C LEU A 352 -44.62 -37.07 -67.56
N TRP A 353 -45.88 -37.49 -67.77
CA TRP A 353 -47.15 -36.87 -67.33
C TRP A 353 -47.94 -37.67 -66.27
N THR A 354 -48.82 -37.01 -65.50
CA THR A 354 -49.81 -37.64 -64.58
C THR A 354 -51.26 -37.46 -65.10
N ARG A 355 -52.13 -38.45 -64.86
CA ARG A 355 -53.55 -38.47 -65.24
C ARG A 355 -54.44 -38.27 -64.00
N ALA A 356 -55.43 -37.39 -64.11
CA ALA A 356 -56.43 -37.09 -63.09
C ALA A 356 -57.57 -38.15 -63.00
N LEU A 357 -58.17 -38.22 -61.80
CA LEU A 357 -59.20 -39.12 -61.23
C LEU A 357 -60.38 -39.56 -62.15
N PRO A 358 -61.12 -40.63 -61.77
CA PRO A 358 -62.28 -41.10 -62.54
C PRO A 358 -63.55 -40.29 -62.27
N SER A 359 -64.31 -40.02 -63.34
CA SER A 359 -65.71 -39.58 -63.27
C SER A 359 -66.66 -40.78 -62.99
N PRO A 360 -67.91 -40.57 -62.51
CA PRO A 360 -68.79 -41.62 -61.97
C PRO A 360 -69.42 -42.60 -62.99
N ALA A 361 -68.86 -42.81 -64.17
CA ALA A 361 -69.56 -43.46 -65.29
C ALA A 361 -69.18 -44.92 -65.61
N CYS A 362 -68.47 -45.65 -64.74
CA CYS A 362 -68.20 -47.09 -64.95
C CYS A 362 -68.62 -47.90 -63.72
N GLY A 363 -69.68 -48.71 -63.88
CA GLY A 363 -70.19 -49.62 -62.86
C GLY A 363 -69.24 -50.79 -62.57
N ALA A 364 -69.44 -51.39 -61.40
CA ALA A 364 -68.68 -52.53 -60.89
C ALA A 364 -68.81 -53.78 -61.80
N GLU A 365 -67.74 -54.58 -61.78
CA GLU A 365 -67.57 -55.92 -62.39
C GLU A 365 -67.08 -55.97 -63.85
N THR A 366 -65.76 -55.94 -64.04
CA THR A 366 -65.05 -56.55 -65.18
C THR A 366 -63.55 -56.62 -64.88
N THR A 367 -62.97 -57.83 -64.87
CA THR A 367 -61.54 -58.07 -64.61
C THR A 367 -60.77 -58.09 -65.94
N CYS A 368 -59.83 -57.17 -66.15
CA CYS A 368 -58.84 -57.28 -67.23
C CYS A 368 -57.55 -57.91 -66.68
N ALA A 369 -57.37 -59.19 -67.00
CA ALA A 369 -56.10 -59.89 -66.87
C ALA A 369 -55.24 -59.56 -68.11
N GLU A 370 -53.94 -59.42 -67.87
CA GLU A 370 -52.83 -59.25 -68.82
C GLU A 370 -52.39 -57.82 -69.19
N SER A 371 -51.10 -57.60 -68.95
CA SER A 371 -50.32 -56.40 -69.14
C SER A 371 -49.73 -56.36 -70.55
N GLY A 372 -49.99 -55.27 -71.27
CA GLY A 372 -49.36 -54.99 -72.56
C GLY A 372 -49.34 -53.50 -72.84
N SER A 373 -48.14 -52.94 -72.96
CA SER A 373 -47.92 -51.55 -73.38
C SER A 373 -48.35 -51.36 -74.84
N TYR A 374 -49.35 -50.52 -75.12
CA TYR A 374 -49.64 -50.07 -76.48
C TYR A 374 -50.01 -48.58 -76.51
N ALA A 375 -49.64 -47.96 -77.62
CA ALA A 375 -49.57 -46.53 -77.87
C ALA A 375 -50.90 -45.76 -77.81
N CYS A 376 -50.75 -44.43 -77.70
CA CYS A 376 -51.75 -43.36 -77.61
C CYS A 376 -53.02 -43.47 -78.50
N GLY A 377 -54.12 -42.92 -77.97
CA GLY A 377 -55.09 -42.16 -78.79
C GLY A 377 -56.15 -42.95 -79.56
N ALA A 378 -56.88 -43.86 -78.91
CA ALA A 378 -58.13 -44.39 -79.46
C ALA A 378 -59.18 -44.64 -78.37
N VAL A 379 -60.41 -44.21 -78.64
CA VAL A 379 -61.61 -44.44 -77.82
C VAL A 379 -62.05 -45.90 -78.00
N LEU A 380 -62.12 -46.66 -76.91
CA LEU A 380 -62.80 -47.96 -76.88
C LEU A 380 -63.80 -47.93 -75.74
N CYS A 381 -65.07 -47.74 -76.10
CA CYS A 381 -66.19 -48.12 -75.26
C CYS A 381 -66.44 -49.62 -75.42
N CYS A 382 -66.51 -50.29 -74.27
CA CYS A 382 -67.30 -51.49 -73.94
C CYS A 382 -66.94 -52.84 -74.59
N ASN A 383 -66.72 -53.85 -73.75
CA ASN A 383 -67.81 -54.66 -73.20
C ASN A 383 -67.54 -54.98 -71.73
#